data_AF-A0A0A1GWV5-F1
#
_entry.id   AF-A0A0A1GWV5-F1
#
_cell.length_a   1.000
_cell.length_b   1.000
_cell.length_c   1.000
_cell.angle_alpha   90.00
_cell.angle_beta   90.00
_cell.angle_gamma   90.00
#
_symmetry.space_group_name_H-M   'P 1'
#
loop_
_entity.id
_entity.type
_entity.pdbx_description
1 polymer ?
#
loop_
_entity_poly.entity_id
_entity_poly.type
_entity_poly.pdbx_seq_one_letter_code
_entity_poly.pdbx_strand_id
1 'polypeptide(L)' 'MRGERYSAVDFEKVYMTLLLDKPLDSTYNDHLLFNRRPERDLHIKSDWLLIYKYDGKYIKFIDTGAHSDSFG' A
#
# COMPACT_ATOMS: atom_id res chain seq x y z
N MET A 1 -11.85 10.19 -18.10
CA MET A 1 -12.60 9.49 -17.03
C MET A 1 -11.61 9.02 -15.99
N ARG A 2 -11.81 9.34 -14.70
CA ARG A 2 -10.89 8.98 -13.59
C ARG A 2 -10.88 7.48 -13.22
N GLY A 3 -11.55 6.62 -14.01
CA GLY A 3 -11.81 5.22 -13.69
C GLY A 3 -10.67 4.23 -13.98
N GLU A 4 -9.59 4.65 -14.65
CA GLU A 4 -8.46 3.75 -14.96
C GLU A 4 -7.35 3.76 -13.90
N ARG A 5 -7.31 4.79 -13.04
CA ARG A 5 -6.22 4.99 -12.09
C ARG A 5 -6.26 3.99 -10.93
N TYR A 6 -7.44 3.80 -10.35
CA TYR A 6 -7.66 2.95 -9.18
C TYR A 6 -8.63 1.82 -9.52
N SER A 7 -8.30 0.61 -9.08
CA SER A 7 -9.07 -0.60 -9.33
C SER A 7 -9.35 -1.30 -8.00
N ALA A 8 -10.62 -1.44 -7.64
CA ALA A 8 -11.02 -2.15 -6.41
C ALA A 8 -10.45 -3.58 -6.37
N VAL A 9 -10.38 -4.25 -7.52
CA VAL A 9 -9.83 -5.61 -7.65
C VAL A 9 -8.33 -5.64 -7.32
N ASP A 10 -7.57 -4.63 -7.75
CA ASP A 10 -6.13 -4.58 -7.47
C ASP A 10 -5.88 -4.27 -5.99
N PHE A 11 -6.67 -3.37 -5.40
CA PHE A 11 -6.63 -3.08 -3.97
C PHE A 11 -6.99 -4.31 -3.13
N GLU A 12 -8.08 -5.01 -3.48
CA GLU A 12 -8.58 -6.17 -2.74
C GLU A 12 -7.54 -7.30 -2.69
N LYS A 13 -6.81 -7.53 -3.79
CA LYS A 13 -5.70 -8.49 -3.81
C LYS A 13 -4.64 -8.16 -2.76
N VAL A 14 -4.18 -6.91 -2.71
CA VAL A 14 -3.17 -6.47 -1.73
C VAL A 14 -3.72 -6.51 -0.32
N TYR A 15 -4.92 -5.99 -0.12
CA TYR A 15 -5.63 -5.98 1.16
C TYR A 15 -5.77 -7.39 1.76
N MET A 16 -6.25 -8.36 0.99
CA MET A 16 -6.40 -9.73 1.44
C MET A 16 -5.07 -10.42 1.67
N THR A 17 -4.05 -10.12 0.86
CA THR A 17 -2.69 -10.66 1.06
C THR A 17 -2.12 -10.22 2.40
N LEU A 18 -2.25 -8.93 2.71
CA LEU A 18 -1.81 -8.34 3.97
C LEU A 18 -2.61 -8.85 5.18
N LEU A 19 -3.94 -8.95 5.08
CA LEU A 19 -4.78 -9.46 6.17
C LEU A 19 -4.51 -10.92 6.51
N LEU A 20 -4.14 -11.73 5.52
CA LEU A 20 -3.86 -13.15 5.68
C LEU A 20 -2.39 -13.42 6.03
N ASP A 21 -1.59 -12.38 6.28
CA ASP A 21 -0.14 -12.45 6.54
C ASP A 21 0.60 -13.29 5.47
N LYS A 22 0.17 -13.15 4.22
CA LYS A 22 0.80 -13.84 3.08
C LYS A 22 1.97 -13.00 2.55
N PRO A 23 3.01 -13.65 2.02
CA PRO A 23 4.12 -12.92 1.40
C PRO A 23 3.61 -12.10 0.22
N LEU A 24 4.03 -10.82 0.17
CA LEU A 24 3.78 -9.94 -0.95
C LEU A 24 4.73 -10.28 -2.10
N ASP A 25 4.22 -10.16 -3.32
CA ASP A 25 5.05 -10.20 -4.52
C ASP A 25 6.00 -8.99 -4.55
N SER A 26 7.23 -9.19 -5.01
CA SER A 26 8.24 -8.13 -5.07
C SER A 26 7.86 -6.96 -5.98
N THR A 27 6.94 -7.17 -6.93
CA THR A 27 6.38 -6.13 -7.79
C THR A 27 5.66 -5.02 -7.04
N TYR A 28 5.17 -5.29 -5.82
CA TYR A 28 4.54 -4.29 -4.96
C TYR A 28 5.54 -3.34 -4.28
N ASN A 29 6.85 -3.57 -4.40
CA ASN A 29 7.91 -2.73 -3.85
C ASN A 29 7.70 -2.31 -2.38
N ASP A 30 7.19 -3.21 -1.54
CA ASP A 30 6.90 -2.91 -0.14
C ASP A 30 8.18 -2.59 0.66
N HIS A 31 8.27 -1.38 1.20
CA HIS A 31 9.43 -0.93 1.97
C HIS A 31 9.06 0.01 3.13
N LEU A 32 9.97 0.17 4.09
CA LEU A 32 9.78 1.14 5.17
C LEU A 32 9.84 2.57 4.63
N LEU A 33 8.96 3.44 5.13
CA LEU A 33 9.07 4.88 4.94
C LEU A 33 10.26 5.39 5.76
N PHE A 34 11.20 6.05 5.08
CA PHE A 34 12.45 6.50 5.70
C PHE A 34 12.22 7.44 6.90
N ASN A 35 11.33 8.43 6.75
CA ASN A 35 11.06 9.46 7.77
C ASN A 35 9.86 9.16 8.70
N ARG A 36 9.12 8.08 8.47
CA ARG A 36 7.85 7.79 9.18
C ARG A 36 7.81 6.38 9.76
N ARG A 37 8.95 5.81 10.15
CA ARG A 37 9.01 4.46 10.75
C ARG A 37 8.05 4.35 11.96
N PRO A 38 7.34 3.22 12.14
CA PRO A 38 7.47 1.96 11.40
C PRO A 38 6.53 1.86 10.18
N GLU A 39 6.09 2.97 9.59
CA GLU A 39 5.21 2.95 8.42
C GLU A 39 5.90 2.35 7.20
N ARG A 40 5.10 1.70 6.38
CA ARG A 40 5.50 1.07 5.13
C ARG A 40 4.79 1.74 3.96
N ASP A 41 5.48 1.79 2.84
CA ASP A 41 4.98 2.23 1.54
C ASP A 41 4.96 1.02 0.61
N LEU A 42 3.79 0.75 0.04
CA LEU A 42 3.53 -0.37 -0.87
C LEU A 42 2.89 0.16 -2.14
N HIS A 43 3.52 -0.12 -3.28
CA HIS A 43 3.10 0.33 -4.59
C HIS A 43 2.11 -0.67 -5.20
N ILE A 44 0.81 -0.40 -5.11
CA ILE A 44 -0.23 -1.21 -5.78
C ILE A 44 -0.08 -1.08 -7.31
N LYS A 45 0.24 0.13 -7.79
CA LYS A 45 0.67 0.45 -9.15
C LYS A 45 1.76 1.51 -9.10
N SER A 46 2.41 1.80 -10.25
CA SER A 46 3.46 2.82 -10.34
C SER A 46 3.04 4.20 -9.83
N ASP A 47 1.76 4.58 -9.96
CA ASP A 47 1.20 5.85 -9.48
C ASP A 47 0.14 5.67 -8.38
N TRP A 48 0.10 4.51 -7.70
CA TRP A 48 -0.85 4.22 -6.63
C TRP A 48 -0.20 3.47 -5.48
N LEU A 49 -0.17 4.10 -4.31
CA LEU A 49 0.51 3.65 -3.10
C LEU A 49 -0.50 3.34 -1.99
N LEU A 50 -0.08 2.48 -1.06
CA LEU A 50 -0.75 2.19 0.19
C LEU A 50 0.24 2.37 1.35
N ILE A 51 -0.10 3.28 2.26
CA ILE A 51 0.65 3.47 3.50
C ILE A 51 -0.01 2.67 4.62
N TYR A 52 0.79 1.84 5.30
CA TYR A 52 0.29 1.01 6.39
C TYR A 52 1.34 0.77 7.49
N LYS A 53 0.90 0.23 8.63
CA LYS A 53 1.75 -0.30 9.71
C LYS A 53 1.36 -1.75 9.97
N TYR A 54 2.36 -2.58 10.28
CA TYR A 54 2.17 -3.95 10.73
C TYR A 54 3.12 -4.24 11.89
N ASP A 55 2.60 -4.79 12.98
CA ASP A 55 3.37 -5.12 14.20
C ASP A 55 3.50 -6.63 14.45
N GLY A 56 3.11 -7.47 13.48
CA GLY A 56 3.07 -8.92 13.61
C GLY A 56 1.75 -9.47 14.16
N LYS A 57 0.83 -8.60 14.59
CA LYS A 57 -0.49 -9.00 15.10
C LYS A 57 -1.64 -8.17 14.52
N TYR A 58 -1.41 -6.87 14.35
CA TYR A 58 -2.38 -5.93 13.83
C TYR A 58 -1.80 -5.20 12.63
N ILE A 59 -2.65 -5.03 11.62
CA ILE A 59 -2.39 -4.15 10.50
C ILE A 59 -3.27 -2.90 10.60
N LYS A 60 -2.65 -1.74 10.37
CA LYS A 60 -3.33 -0.46 10.28
C LYS A 60 -3.10 0.14 8.90
N PHE A 61 -4.14 0.21 8.09
CA PHE A 61 -4.14 0.99 6.85
C PHE A 61 -4.27 2.47 7.18
N ILE A 62 -3.38 3.30 6.65
CA ILE A 62 -3.24 4.71 7.03
C ILE A 62 -3.75 5.63 5.93
N ASP A 63 -3.28 5.43 4.70
CA ASP A 63 -3.65 6.26 3.55
C ASP A 63 -3.41 5.51 2.24
N THR A 64 -4.12 5.90 1.17
CA THR A 64 -3.88 5.37 -0.17
C THR A 64 -4.21 6.41 -1.23
N GLY A 65 -3.36 6.50 -2.23
CA GLY A 65 -3.49 7.53 -3.26
C GLY A 65 -2.27 7.57 -4.16
N ALA A 66 -2.12 8.66 -4.89
CA ALA A 66 -1.00 8.84 -5.79
C ALA A 66 0.23 9.41 -5.10
N HIS A 67 1.40 9.11 -5.68
CA HIS A 67 2.69 9.60 -5.19
C HIS A 67 2.76 11.15 -5.11
N SER A 68 1.97 11.87 -5.90
CA SER A 68 1.88 13.33 -5.91
C SER A 68 0.83 13.91 -4.96
N ASP A 69 -0.18 13.12 -4.57
CA ASP A 69 -1.33 13.62 -3.83
C ASP A 69 -1.07 13.64 -2.31
N SER A 70 -0.01 12.97 -1.85
CA SER A 70 0.35 12.83 -0.42
C SER A 70 1.68 13.51 -0.01
N PHE A 71 2.33 14.27 -0.92
CA PHE A 71 3.61 14.97 -0.66
C PHE A 71 3.69 16.39 -1.24
N GLY A 72 2.54 17.02 -1.50
CA GLY A 72 2.41 18.45 -1.84
C GLY A 72 2.12 19.31 -0.62
#